data_AF-A0A1J3E2M0-F1
#
_entry.id   AF-A0A1J3E2M0-F1
#
_cell.length_a   1.000
_cell.length_b   1.000
_cell.length_c   1.000
_cell.angle_alpha   90.00
_cell.angle_beta   90.00
_cell.angle_gamma   90.00
#
_symmetry.space_group_name_H-M   'P 1'
#
loop_
_entity.id
_entity.type
_entity.pdbx_description
1 polymer ?
#
loop_
_entity_poly.entity_id
_entity_poly.type
_entity_poly.pdbx_seq_one_letter_code
_entity_poly.pdbx_strand_id
1 'polypeptide(L)'
;PQQYRRLVGRLIYLAVTRPDLAYSVHVLAQFMQKPRADHWQAGLRVVRYLKESPGQGILLKGEADFQIHGWCDSDYASCKITRRSVTGYIVQ
;
A
#
# COMPACT_ATOMS: atom_id res chain seq x y z
N PRO A 1 18.73 1.53 9.86
CA PRO A 1 17.74 0.41 9.77
C PRO A 1 16.49 0.59 10.65
N GLN A 2 16.65 0.94 11.94
CA GLN A 2 15.54 0.99 12.91
C GLN A 2 14.48 2.06 12.57
N GLN A 3 14.90 3.24 12.11
CA GLN A 3 13.99 4.31 11.67
C GLN A 3 13.11 3.89 10.49
N TYR A 4 13.69 3.26 9.46
CA TYR A 4 12.96 2.73 8.32
C TYR A 4 11.92 1.69 8.75
N ARG A 5 12.32 0.71 9.57
CA ARG A 5 11.40 -0.33 10.07
C ARG A 5 10.25 0.26 10.89
N ARG A 6 10.55 1.25 11.74
CA ARG A 6 9.53 1.96 12.53
C ARG A 6 8.54 2.71 11.63
N LEU A 7 9.03 3.36 10.57
CA LEU A 7 8.17 4.04 9.60
C LEU A 7 7.27 3.05 8.87
N VAL A 8 7.86 2.01 8.26
CA VAL A 8 7.11 1.00 7.51
C VAL A 8 6.09 0.28 8.38
N GLY A 9 6.43 -0.04 9.64
CA GLY A 9 5.47 -0.63 10.58
C GLY A 9 4.23 0.24 10.83
N ARG A 10 4.40 1.57 10.92
CA ARG A 10 3.27 2.50 11.03
C ARG A 10 2.45 2.57 9.75
N LEU A 11 3.11 2.52 8.59
CA LEU A 11 2.44 2.51 7.30
C LEU A 11 1.65 1.21 7.06
N ILE A 12 2.14 0.06 7.53
CA ILE A 12 1.40 -1.22 7.50
C ILE A 12 0.10 -1.11 8.29
N TYR A 13 0.14 -0.50 9.48
CA TYR A 13 -1.07 -0.27 10.26
C TYR A 13 -2.06 0.65 9.52
N LEU A 14 -1.57 1.74 8.92
CA LEU A 14 -2.41 2.66 8.16
C LEU A 14 -3.00 2.05 6.89
N ALA A 15 -2.33 1.09 6.25
CA ALA A 15 -2.83 0.44 5.03
C ALA A 15 -4.15 -0.32 5.25
N VAL A 16 -4.49 -0.67 6.51
CA VAL A 16 -5.77 -1.31 6.85
C VAL A 16 -6.95 -0.35 6.65
N THR A 17 -6.79 0.92 7.00
CA THR A 17 -7.85 1.94 6.85
C THR A 17 -7.71 2.75 5.56
N ARG A 18 -6.54 2.67 4.91
CA ARG A 18 -6.22 3.32 3.63
C ARG A 18 -5.70 2.31 2.60
N PRO A 19 -6.61 1.58 1.92
CA PRO A 19 -6.23 0.54 0.95
C PRO A 19 -5.43 1.08 -0.24
N ASP A 20 -5.54 2.37 -0.54
CA ASP A 20 -4.74 3.08 -1.53
C ASP A 20 -3.21 2.97 -1.26
N LEU A 21 -2.82 2.75 -0.01
CA LEU A 21 -1.42 2.60 0.38
C LEU A 21 -0.90 1.17 0.22
N ALA A 22 -1.78 0.18 0.03
CA ALA A 22 -1.45 -1.24 0.14
C ALA A 22 -0.25 -1.63 -0.75
N TYR A 23 -0.25 -1.19 -2.01
CA TYR A 23 0.84 -1.47 -2.95
C TYR A 23 2.17 -0.85 -2.49
N SER A 24 2.17 0.45 -2.20
CA SER A 24 3.38 1.18 -1.78
C SER A 24 3.99 0.58 -0.51
N VAL A 25 3.13 0.26 0.46
CA VAL A 25 3.55 -0.34 1.73
C VAL A 25 4.05 -1.77 1.54
N HIS A 26 3.39 -2.56 0.70
CA HIS A 26 3.84 -3.91 0.36
C HIS A 26 5.27 -3.89 -0.22
N VAL A 27 5.54 -3.02 -1.20
CA VAL A 27 6.88 -2.89 -1.80
C VAL A 27 7.91 -2.44 -0.76
N LEU A 28 7.59 -1.45 0.07
CA LEU A 28 8.51 -0.96 1.12
C LEU A 28 8.82 -2.04 2.18
N ALA A 29 7.83 -2.88 2.51
CA ALA A 29 7.98 -3.96 3.48
C ALA A 29 8.98 -5.04 3.03
N GLN A 30 9.12 -5.28 1.72
CA GLN A 30 10.08 -6.24 1.17
C GLN A 30 11.54 -5.89 1.53
N PHE A 31 11.86 -4.61 1.74
CA PHE A 31 13.22 -4.13 1.99
C PHE A 31 13.54 -3.83 3.46
N MET A 32 12.76 -4.36 4.41
CA MET A 32 12.98 -4.11 5.84
C MET A 32 14.31 -4.66 6.38
N GLN A 33 14.85 -5.73 5.80
CA GLN A 33 16.11 -6.33 6.28
C GLN A 33 17.31 -5.43 5.98
N LYS A 34 17.43 -4.95 4.74
CA LYS A 34 18.54 -4.11 4.25
C LYS A 34 18.00 -2.91 3.44
N PRO A 35 17.44 -1.88 4.10
CA PRO A 35 16.91 -0.71 3.40
C PRO A 35 18.04 0.13 2.78
N ARG A 36 17.79 0.67 1.59
CA ARG A 36 18.68 1.60 0.88
C ARG A 36 18.14 3.04 0.97
N ALA A 37 18.96 4.01 0.59
CA ALA A 37 18.59 5.42 0.58
C ALA A 37 17.31 5.67 -0.25
N ASP A 38 17.20 5.01 -1.41
CA ASP A 38 16.03 5.13 -2.30
C ASP A 38 14.74 4.65 -1.63
N HIS A 39 14.82 3.56 -0.85
CA HIS A 39 13.66 3.05 -0.11
C HIS A 39 13.23 4.04 0.97
N TRP A 40 14.18 4.67 1.67
CA TRP A 40 13.88 5.71 2.65
C TRP A 40 13.20 6.92 1.99
N GLN A 41 13.71 7.39 0.86
CA GLN A 41 13.08 8.48 0.10
C GLN A 41 11.66 8.11 -0.36
N ALA A 42 11.45 6.89 -0.84
CA ALA A 42 10.12 6.40 -1.22
C ALA A 42 9.17 6.37 -0.01
N GLY A 43 9.62 5.89 1.15
CA GLY A 43 8.84 5.95 2.39
C GLY A 43 8.47 7.38 2.81
N LEU A 44 9.38 8.34 2.65
CA LEU A 44 9.08 9.75 2.91
C LEU A 44 8.09 10.35 1.90
N ARG A 45 8.11 9.92 0.64
CA ARG A 45 7.08 10.33 -0.34
C ARG A 45 5.70 9.86 0.07
N VAL A 46 5.57 8.62 0.56
CA VAL A 46 4.30 8.13 1.12
C VAL A 46 3.86 9.04 2.27
N VAL A 47 4.75 9.38 3.21
CA VAL A 47 4.40 10.30 4.31
C VAL A 47 3.94 11.68 3.82
N ARG A 48 4.57 12.23 2.78
CA ARG A 48 4.16 13.52 2.20
C ARG A 48 2.76 13.43 1.58
N TYR A 49 2.50 12.38 0.82
CA TYR A 49 1.17 12.10 0.28
C TYR A 49 0.11 12.04 1.39
N LEU A 50 0.37 11.33 2.49
CA LEU A 50 -0.55 11.26 3.62
C LEU A 50 -0.82 12.62 4.28
N LYS A 51 0.16 13.54 4.22
CA LYS A 51 0.08 14.87 4.82
C LYS A 51 -0.70 15.86 3.95
N GLU A 52 -0.69 15.69 2.63
CA GLU A 52 -1.44 16.55 1.71
C GLU A 52 -2.96 16.41 1.92
N SER A 53 -3.44 15.21 2.28
CA SER A 53 -4.86 14.96 2.53
C SER A 53 -5.09 13.96 3.67
N PRO A 54 -4.96 14.39 4.94
CA PRO A 54 -5.07 13.49 6.10
C PRO A 54 -6.48 12.91 6.30
N GLY A 55 -7.53 13.62 5.85
CA GLY A 55 -8.92 13.18 5.94
C GLY A 55 -9.44 12.43 4.71
N GLN A 56 -8.62 12.29 3.66
CA GLN A 56 -9.05 11.60 2.44
C GLN A 56 -8.79 10.10 2.57
N GLY A 57 -9.86 9.33 2.41
CA GLY A 57 -9.86 7.87 2.43
C GLY A 57 -10.91 7.32 1.48
N ILE A 58 -11.00 5.99 1.40
CA ILE A 58 -11.97 5.29 0.57
C ILE A 58 -13.27 5.15 1.37
N LEU A 59 -14.37 5.67 0.84
CA LEU A 59 -15.70 5.50 1.43
C LEU A 59 -16.27 4.15 1.00
N LEU A 60 -16.25 3.18 1.91
CA LEU A 60 -16.97 1.92 1.74
C LEU A 60 -18.41 2.13 2.25
N LYS A 61 -19.33 2.42 1.33
CA LYS A 61 -20.74 2.56 1.65
C LYS A 61 -21.34 1.16 1.79
N GLY A 62 -21.78 0.80 2.99
CA GLY A 62 -22.60 -0.38 3.22
C GLY A 62 -24.03 -0.08 2.78
N GLU A 63 -24.40 -0.44 1.56
CA GLU A 63 -25.81 -0.61 1.23
C GLU A 63 -26.27 -1.98 1.72
N ALA A 64 -27.51 -2.08 2.20
CA ALA A 64 -28.05 -3.25 2.89
C ALA A 64 -28.45 -4.40 1.93
N ASP A 65 -27.69 -4.59 0.86
CA ASP A 65 -27.85 -5.74 -0.01
C ASP A 65 -26.79 -6.77 0.36
N PHE A 66 -27.19 -8.00 0.70
CA PHE A 66 -26.29 -9.08 1.14
C PHE A 66 -25.44 -9.65 -0.02
N GLN A 67 -25.11 -8.83 -1.01
CA GLN A 67 -24.31 -9.22 -2.16
C GLN A 67 -22.85 -8.82 -1.95
N ILE A 68 -21.95 -9.80 -2.04
CA ILE A 68 -20.51 -9.57 -1.98
C ILE A 68 -20.03 -9.22 -3.39
N HIS A 69 -19.43 -8.05 -3.55
CA HIS A 69 -18.83 -7.64 -4.81
C HIS A 69 -17.31 -7.79 -4.73
N GLY A 70 -16.74 -8.50 -5.71
CA GLY A 70 -15.30 -8.69 -5.83
C GLY A 70 -14.79 -8.10 -7.14
N TRP A 71 -13.76 -7.28 -7.07
CA TRP A 71 -13.01 -6.82 -8.24
C TRP A 71 -11.59 -7.38 -8.16
N CYS A 72 -11.07 -7.80 -9.31
CA CYS A 72 -9.72 -8.32 -9.45
C CYS A 72 -9.09 -7.69 -10.69
N ASP A 73 -7.84 -7.32 -10.57
CA ASP A 73 -7.03 -6.81 -11.67
C ASP A 73 -5.65 -7.48 -11.67
N SER A 74 -5.05 -7.60 -12.85
CA SER A 74 -3.73 -8.19 -13.00
C SER A 74 -2.92 -7.43 -14.04
N ASP A 75 -1.79 -6.89 -13.59
CA ASP A 75 -0.84 -6.21 -14.46
C ASP A 75 0.32 -7.14 -14.81
N TYR A 76 0.51 -7.43 -16.09
CA TYR A 76 1.63 -8.24 -16.57
C TYR A 76 2.95 -7.48 -16.51
N ALA A 77 3.97 -8.12 -15.93
CA ALA A 77 5.36 -7.62 -15.86
C ALA A 77 5.54 -6.21 -15.24
N SER A 78 4.55 -5.75 -14.47
CA SER A 78 4.56 -4.48 -13.73
C SER A 78 5.60 -4.46 -12.61
N CYS A 79 5.96 -5.62 -12.05
CA CYS A 79 7.10 -5.73 -11.14
C CYS A 79 8.42 -5.61 -11.92
N LYS A 80 9.04 -4.44 -11.92
CA LYS A 80 10.33 -4.20 -12.61
C LYS A 80 11.49 -5.08 -12.10
N ILE A 81 11.39 -5.58 -10.87
CA ILE A 81 12.45 -6.38 -10.24
C ILE A 81 12.38 -7.84 -10.70
N THR A 82 11.19 -8.45 -10.60
CA THR A 82 11.02 -9.89 -10.86
C THR A 82 10.42 -10.19 -12.22
N ARG A 83 9.91 -9.16 -12.93
CA ARG A 83 9.15 -9.26 -14.19
C ARG A 83 7.91 -10.15 -14.09
N ARG A 84 7.43 -10.41 -12.87
CA ARG A 84 6.20 -11.17 -12.61
C ARG A 84 4.99 -10.25 -12.65
N SER A 85 3.84 -10.86 -12.93
CA SER A 85 2.55 -10.18 -12.83
C SER A 85 2.28 -9.79 -11.38
N VAL A 86 1.61 -8.65 -11.21
CA VAL A 86 1.10 -8.19 -9.92
C VAL A 86 -0.42 -8.26 -9.98
N THR A 87 -1.02 -8.92 -9.00
CA THR A 87 -2.48 -9.01 -8.87
C THR A 87 -2.95 -8.08 -7.77
N GLY A 88 -4.07 -7.41 -7.99
CA GLY A 88 -4.79 -6.62 -7.01
C GLY A 88 -6.24 -7.09 -6.93
N TYR A 89 -6.82 -7.09 -5.74
CA TYR A 89 -8.24 -7.40 -5.56
C TYR A 89 -8.85 -6.58 -4.42
N ILE A 90 -10.15 -6.32 -4.51
CA ILE A 90 -10.94 -5.72 -3.44
C ILE A 90 -12.27 -6.47 -3.33
N VAL A 91 -12.73 -6.67 -2.10
CA VAL A 91 -14.01 -7.31 -1.78
C VAL A 91 -14.80 -6.32 -0.93
N GLN A 92 -16.02 -6.00 -1.35
CA GLN A 92 -16.93 -5.06 -0.69
C GLN A 92 -18.25 -5.75 -0.38
#